data_AF-A0A191UFI5-F1
#
_entry.id   AF-A0A191UFI5-F1
#
_cell.length_a   1.000
_cell.length_b   1.000
_cell.length_c   1.000
_cell.angle_alpha   90.00
_cell.angle_beta   90.00
_cell.angle_gamma   90.00
#
_symmetry.space_group_name_H-M   'P 1'
#
loop_
_entity.id
_entity.type
_entity.pdbx_description
1 polymer ?
#
loop_
_entity_poly.entity_id
_entity_poly.type
_entity_poly.pdbx_seq_one_letter_code
_entity_poly.pdbx_strand_id
1 'polypeptide(L)' 'MGMPVRIDDDLYELAKLEAKAEHRTIAGQIEFWAKVGRAAIDNPDLPVSFIAESLASLAEPRESGTPFIPRSRKL' A
#
# COMPACT_ATOMS: atom_id res chain seq x y z
N MET A 1 11.28 6.60 -15.16
CA MET A 1 12.28 7.68 -15.02
C MET A 1 12.19 8.15 -13.58
N GLY A 2 13.26 8.00 -12.79
CA GLY A 2 13.25 8.36 -11.36
C GLY A 2 13.86 9.74 -11.15
N MET A 3 13.33 10.50 -10.19
CA MET A 3 13.96 11.73 -9.70
C MET A 3 14.57 11.47 -8.32
N PRO A 4 15.82 11.88 -8.05
CA PRO A 4 16.43 11.71 -6.74
C PRO A 4 15.70 12.57 -5.70
N VAL A 5 15.36 11.97 -4.57
CA VAL A 5 14.75 12.65 -3.40
C VAL A 5 15.67 12.43 -2.21
N ARG A 6 15.97 13.50 -1.47
CA ARG A 6 16.69 13.38 -0.20
C ARG A 6 15.73 12.87 0.87
N ILE A 7 16.17 11.86 1.60
CA ILE A 7 15.44 11.26 2.71
C ILE A 7 16.37 11.21 3.91
N ASP A 8 15.78 11.19 5.08
CA ASP A 8 16.51 11.02 6.34
C ASP A 8 17.13 9.60 6.42
N ASP A 9 18.32 9.49 7.01
CA ASP A 9 19.05 8.22 7.10
C ASP A 9 18.29 7.20 7.97
N ASP A 10 17.61 7.64 9.03
CA ASP A 10 16.83 6.76 9.89
C ASP A 10 15.61 6.20 9.13
N LEU A 11 14.96 7.04 8.32
CA LEU A 11 13.86 6.62 7.46
C LEU A 11 14.33 5.61 6.40
N TYR A 12 15.52 5.81 5.84
CA TYR A 12 16.10 4.89 4.87
C TYR A 12 16.39 3.52 5.49
N GLU A 13 17.02 3.46 6.66
CA GLU A 13 17.33 2.18 7.31
C GLU A 13 16.05 1.46 7.78
N LEU A 14 15.02 2.18 8.26
CA LEU A 14 13.71 1.60 8.54
C LEU A 14 13.08 1.01 7.27
N ALA A 15 13.08 1.76 6.16
CA ALA A 15 12.52 1.29 4.89
C ALA A 15 13.25 0.06 4.38
N LYS A 16 14.57 -0.02 4.55
CA LYS A 16 15.40 -1.17 4.15
C LYS A 16 15.09 -2.42 4.95
N LEU A 17 14.85 -2.29 6.26
CA LEU A 17 14.45 -3.41 7.11
C LEU A 17 13.07 -3.94 6.71
N GLU A 18 12.08 -3.06 6.57
CA GLU A 18 10.73 -3.48 6.19
C GLU A 18 10.63 -3.99 4.75
N ALA A 19 11.33 -3.35 3.80
CA ALA A 19 11.36 -3.81 2.41
C ALA A 19 11.82 -5.27 2.31
N LYS A 20 12.80 -5.67 3.13
CA LYS A 20 13.27 -7.05 3.20
C LYS A 20 12.21 -8.00 3.76
N ALA A 21 11.46 -7.60 4.78
CA ALA A 21 10.40 -8.39 5.38
C ALA A 21 9.20 -8.56 4.43
N GLU A 22 8.88 -7.50 3.67
CA GLU A 22 7.72 -7.40 2.81
C GLU A 22 8.00 -7.79 1.35
N HIS A 23 9.21 -8.25 1.04
CA HIS A 23 9.66 -8.59 -0.32
C HIS A 23 9.49 -7.43 -1.32
N ARG A 24 9.72 -6.19 -0.88
CA ARG A 24 9.70 -4.97 -1.71
C ARG A 24 11.12 -4.45 -1.94
N THR A 25 11.28 -3.54 -2.89
CA THR A 25 12.49 -2.70 -2.97
C THR A 25 12.40 -1.61 -1.90
N ILE A 26 13.55 -1.04 -1.51
CA ILE A 26 13.58 0.07 -0.51
C ILE A 26 12.74 1.25 -1.01
N ALA A 27 12.92 1.65 -2.28
CA ALA A 27 12.11 2.68 -2.91
C ALA A 27 10.62 2.29 -2.92
N GLY A 28 10.29 1.04 -3.23
CA GLY A 28 8.92 0.53 -3.20
C GLY A 28 8.28 0.59 -1.81
N GLN A 29 9.03 0.33 -0.74
CA GLN A 29 8.53 0.46 0.63
C GLN A 29 8.26 1.92 0.99
N ILE A 30 9.15 2.85 0.62
CA ILE A 30 8.94 4.29 0.83
C ILE A 30 7.72 4.78 0.03
N GLU A 31 7.58 4.37 -1.24
CA GLU A 31 6.40 4.68 -2.05
C GLU A 31 5.12 4.14 -1.44
N PHE A 32 5.16 2.93 -0.86
CA PHE A 32 4.02 2.34 -0.17
C PHE A 32 3.61 3.17 1.05
N TRP A 33 4.55 3.50 1.94
CA TRP A 33 4.27 4.37 3.08
C TRP A 33 3.73 5.74 2.66
N ALA A 34 4.27 6.34 1.60
CA ALA A 34 3.79 7.61 1.07
C ALA A 34 2.33 7.51 0.56
N LYS A 35 1.98 6.42 -0.14
CA LYS A 35 0.60 6.17 -0.60
C LYS A 35 -0.36 5.97 0.57
N VAL A 36 0.03 5.16 1.57
CA VAL A 36 -0.75 4.92 2.79
C VAL A 36 -0.96 6.22 3.56
N GLY A 37 0.12 6.99 3.80
CA GLY A 37 0.07 8.26 4.52
C GLY A 37 -0.83 9.28 3.83
N ARG A 38 -0.73 9.43 2.50
CA ARG A 38 -1.64 10.30 1.74
C ARG A 38 -3.09 9.88 1.89
N ALA A 39 -3.38 8.59 1.69
CA ALA A 39 -4.74 8.07 1.82
C ALA A 39 -5.30 8.23 3.24
N ALA A 40 -4.48 8.10 4.29
CA ALA A 40 -4.89 8.31 5.67
C ALA A 40 -5.19 9.78 5.99
N ILE A 41 -4.43 10.72 5.40
CA ILE A 41 -4.70 12.16 5.53
C ILE A 41 -6.03 12.52 4.84
N ASP A 42 -6.27 11.96 3.64
CA ASP A 42 -7.49 12.21 2.87
C ASP A 42 -8.73 11.53 3.48
N ASN A 43 -8.53 10.46 4.26
CA ASN A 43 -9.60 9.64 4.84
C ASN A 43 -9.34 9.42 6.35
N PRO A 44 -9.45 10.47 7.19
CA PRO A 44 -9.03 10.42 8.59
C PRO A 44 -9.85 9.44 9.46
N ASP A 45 -11.07 9.10 9.02
CA ASP A 45 -11.96 8.18 9.72
C ASP A 45 -11.66 6.70 9.43
N LEU A 46 -10.80 6.41 8.43
CA LEU A 46 -10.44 5.04 8.08
C LEU A 46 -9.21 4.58 8.87
N PRO A 47 -9.24 3.37 9.46
CA PRO A 47 -8.05 2.79 10.07
C PRO A 47 -6.92 2.64 9.06
N VAL A 48 -5.69 2.98 9.47
CA VAL A 48 -4.50 2.89 8.62
C VAL A 48 -4.28 1.46 8.11
N SER A 49 -4.57 0.43 8.94
CA SER A 49 -4.50 -0.97 8.53
C SER A 49 -5.45 -1.28 7.36
N PHE A 50 -6.69 -0.79 7.41
CA PHE A 50 -7.66 -0.96 6.33
C PHE A 50 -7.19 -0.32 5.03
N ILE A 51 -6.60 0.88 5.11
CA ILE A 51 -6.02 1.58 3.96
C ILE A 51 -4.87 0.76 3.34
N ALA A 52 -3.94 0.30 4.19
CA ALA A 52 -2.79 -0.50 3.76
C ALA A 52 -3.22 -1.80 3.04
N GLU A 53 -4.15 -2.55 3.64
CA GLU A 53 -4.68 -3.79 3.07
C GLU A 53 -5.45 -3.54 1.77
N SER A 54 -6.27 -2.48 1.73
CA SER A 54 -7.01 -2.11 0.52
C SER A 54 -6.07 -1.76 -0.64
N LEU A 55 -5.01 -0.98 -0.36
CA LEU A 55 -4.00 -0.65 -1.37
C LEU A 55 -3.23 -1.88 -1.85
N ALA A 56 -2.91 -2.81 -0.95
CA ALA A 56 -2.27 -4.08 -1.30
C ALA A 56 -3.19 -4.91 -2.20
N SER A 57 -4.47 -5.07 -1.83
CA SER A 57 -5.46 -5.80 -2.62
C SER A 57 -5.69 -5.17 -4.01
N LEU A 58 -5.72 -3.84 -4.11
CA LEU A 58 -5.85 -3.14 -5.40
C LEU A 58 -4.64 -3.31 -6.32
N ALA A 59 -3.47 -3.66 -5.78
CA ALA A 59 -2.25 -3.93 -6.54
C ALA A 59 -2.18 -5.37 -7.05
N GLU A 60 -3.03 -6.28 -6.57
CA GLU A 60 -3.08 -7.65 -7.04
C GLU A 60 -3.65 -7.75 -8.47
N PRO A 61 -3.27 -8.77 -9.25
CA PRO A 61 -3.88 -9.01 -10.56
C PRO A 61 -5.39 -9.19 -10.43
N ARG A 62 -6.16 -8.51 -11.27
CA ARG A 62 -7.64 -8.64 -11.27
C ARG A 62 -8.11 -10.07 -11.51
N GLU A 63 -7.32 -10.84 -12.24
CA GLU A 63 -7.57 -12.27 -12.51
C GLU A 63 -7.53 -13.13 -11.23
N SER A 64 -6.81 -12.68 -10.19
CA SER A 64 -6.75 -13.33 -8.89
C SER A 64 -7.93 -12.98 -7.98
N GLY A 65 -8.75 -12.00 -8.38
CA GLY A 65 -9.93 -11.57 -7.62
C GLY A 65 -11.11 -12.53 -7.76
N THR A 66 -11.93 -12.63 -6.71
CA THR A 66 -13.21 -13.34 -6.79
C THR A 66 -14.31 -12.40 -7.26
N PRO A 67 -15.18 -12.80 -8.22
CA PRO A 67 -16.29 -11.97 -8.64
C PRO A 67 -17.25 -11.69 -7.49
N PHE A 68 -17.57 -10.42 -7.26
CA PHE A 68 -18.63 -10.06 -6.33
C PHE A 68 -20.00 -10.47 -6.92
N ILE A 69 -20.73 -11.35 -6.22
CA ILE A 69 -22.10 -11.75 -6.57
C ILE A 69 -23.07 -11.02 -5.63
N PRO A 70 -23.80 -9.98 -6.09
CA PRO A 70 -24.75 -9.26 -5.27
C PRO A 70 -25.85 -10.17 -4.73
N ARG A 71 -26.25 -9.98 -3.46
CA ARG A 71 -27.31 -10.79 -2.82
C ARG A 71 -28.66 -10.69 -3.54
N SER A 72 -28.94 -9.56 -4.20
CA SER A 72 -30.18 -9.32 -4.96
C SER A 72 -30.35 -10.21 -6.19
N ARG A 73 -29.31 -10.94 -6.61
CA ARG A 73 -29.34 -11.83 -7.78
C ARG A 73 -29.63 -13.30 -7.46
N LYS A 74 -29.85 -13.63 -6.17
CA LYS A 74 -30.16 -15.00 -5.70
C LYS A 74 -31.67 -15.30 -5.56
N LEU A 75 -32.54 -14.41 -6.04
CA LEU A 75 -33.98 -14.63 -6.14
C LEU A 75 -34.40 -14.72 -7.61
#